data_AF-A0AAP1FDZ0-F1
#
_entry.id   AF-A0AAP1FDZ0-F1
#
_cell.length_a   1.000
_cell.length_b   1.000
_cell.length_c   1.000
_cell.angle_alpha   90.00
_cell.angle_beta   90.00
_cell.angle_gamma   90.00
#
_symmetry.space_group_name_H-M   'P 1'
#
loop_
_entity.id
_entity.type
_entity.pdbx_description
1 polymer ?
#
loop_
_entity_poly.entity_id
_entity_poly.type
_entity_poly.pdbx_seq_one_letter_code
_entity_poly.pdbx_strand_id
1 'polypeptide(L)'
;MLMAAYKMVNRLKEQGHNALFEQAYMSELKKLITFRAEFQTTGFFYPEIAMYMARPDKILHAFYVRHDRFRVRIDDQEHNLSGYIAYVKDFEGGEI
;
A
#
# COMPACT_ATOMS: atom_id res chain seq x y z
N MET A 1 -2.98 0.46 2.42
CA MET A 1 -2.45 1.76 1.94
C MET A 1 -3.44 2.90 2.20
N LEU A 2 -3.01 4.17 2.11
CA LEU A 2 -3.88 5.36 2.36
C LEU A 2 -4.48 5.96 1.07
N MET A 3 -4.61 5.17 0.02
CA MET A 3 -5.06 5.65 -1.29
C MET A 3 -6.52 6.13 -1.31
N ALA A 4 -7.39 5.55 -0.48
CA ALA A 4 -8.75 6.05 -0.32
C ALA A 4 -8.80 7.47 0.26
N ALA A 5 -7.96 7.76 1.27
CA ALA A 5 -7.84 9.10 1.84
C ALA A 5 -7.30 10.09 0.81
N TYR A 6 -6.27 9.70 0.04
CA TYR A 6 -5.72 10.52 -1.04
C TYR A 6 -6.77 10.91 -2.08
N LYS A 7 -7.55 9.94 -2.56
CA LYS A 7 -8.67 10.19 -3.50
C LYS A 7 -9.72 11.11 -2.91
N MET A 8 -10.09 10.90 -1.64
CA MET A 8 -11.05 11.75 -0.94
C MET A 8 -10.57 13.21 -0.85
N VAL A 9 -9.31 13.43 -0.47
CA VAL A 9 -8.73 14.79 -0.35
C VAL A 9 -8.65 15.47 -1.72
N ASN A 10 -8.25 14.75 -2.77
CA ASN A 10 -8.29 15.28 -4.13
C ASN A 10 -9.71 15.65 -4.56
N ARG A 11 -10.70 14.82 -4.23
CA ARG A 11 -12.11 15.11 -4.52
C ARG A 11 -12.61 16.37 -3.80
N LEU A 12 -12.18 16.64 -2.57
CA LEU A 12 -12.50 17.90 -1.88
C LEU A 12 -12.01 19.12 -2.68
N LYS A 13 -10.81 19.03 -3.24
CA LYS A 13 -10.24 20.09 -4.10
C LYS A 13 -11.05 20.25 -5.38
N GLU A 14 -11.37 19.15 -6.06
CA GLU A 14 -12.17 19.15 -7.30
C GLU A 14 -13.58 19.73 -7.11
N GLN A 15 -14.18 19.50 -5.94
CA GLN A 15 -15.50 20.01 -5.59
C GLN A 15 -15.49 21.44 -5.03
N GLY A 16 -14.31 22.08 -4.93
CA GLY A 16 -14.17 23.46 -4.45
C GLY A 16 -14.30 23.62 -2.92
N HIS A 17 -14.18 22.55 -2.14
CA HIS A 17 -14.21 22.58 -0.68
C HIS A 17 -12.86 23.04 -0.08
N ASN A 18 -12.38 24.21 -0.50
CA ASN A 18 -11.02 24.71 -0.20
C ASN A 18 -10.71 24.78 1.30
N ALA A 19 -11.66 25.23 2.13
CA ALA A 19 -11.45 25.33 3.58
C ALA A 19 -11.18 23.97 4.25
N LEU A 20 -11.80 22.88 3.75
CA LEU A 20 -11.54 21.52 4.22
C LEU A 20 -10.24 20.96 3.63
N PHE A 21 -9.97 21.27 2.35
CA PHE A 21 -8.75 20.85 1.68
C PHE A 21 -7.49 21.39 2.36
N GLU A 22 -7.47 22.66 2.78
CA GLU A 22 -6.34 23.27 3.50
C GLU A 22 -6.06 22.60 4.86
N GLN A 23 -7.07 21.96 5.47
CA GLN A 23 -6.92 21.21 6.73
C GLN A 23 -6.47 19.76 6.53
N ALA A 24 -6.38 19.29 5.28
CA ALA A 24 -6.08 17.89 4.98
C ALA A 24 -4.59 17.54 5.08
N TYR A 25 -3.70 18.51 5.31
CA TYR A 25 -2.24 18.32 5.39
C TYR A 25 -1.73 17.47 4.22
N MET A 26 -2.07 17.89 2.99
CA MET A 26 -1.84 17.09 1.78
C MET A 26 -0.35 16.71 1.59
N SER A 27 0.57 17.57 2.01
CA SER A 27 2.01 17.30 1.89
C SER A 27 2.46 16.15 2.80
N GLU A 28 1.95 16.10 4.01
CA GLU A 28 2.20 15.10 5.03
C GLU A 28 1.54 13.77 4.64
N LEU A 29 0.31 13.83 4.13
CA LEU A 29 -0.38 12.66 3.60
C LEU A 29 0.43 12.01 2.46
N LYS A 30 0.95 12.80 1.51
CA LYS A 30 1.79 12.30 0.42
C LYS A 30 3.07 11.63 0.94
N LYS A 31 3.79 12.28 1.88
CA LYS A 31 4.98 11.71 2.52
C LYS A 31 4.67 10.38 3.21
N LEU A 32 3.56 10.31 3.94
CA LEU A 32 3.13 9.11 4.62
C LEU A 32 2.75 7.99 3.66
N ILE A 33 2.09 8.31 2.53
CA ILE A 33 1.77 7.32 1.49
C ILE A 33 3.06 6.70 0.95
N THR A 34 4.04 7.50 0.53
CA THR A 34 5.33 6.98 0.03
C THR A 34 6.04 6.12 1.08
N PHE A 35 6.14 6.61 2.32
CA PHE A 35 6.72 5.85 3.42
C PHE A 35 6.02 4.50 3.62
N ARG A 36 4.69 4.45 3.55
CA ARG A 36 3.93 3.20 3.71
C ARG A 36 4.08 2.26 2.53
N ALA A 37 4.18 2.78 1.32
CA ALA A 37 4.45 1.97 0.12
C ALA A 37 5.82 1.28 0.24
N GLU A 38 6.84 1.99 0.70
CA GLU A 38 8.16 1.42 0.97
C GLU A 38 8.10 0.44 2.15
N PHE A 39 7.49 0.81 3.27
CA PHE A 39 7.45 -0.01 4.48
C PHE A 39 6.71 -1.34 4.28
N GLN A 40 5.70 -1.38 3.42
CA GLN A 40 4.94 -2.60 3.13
C GLN A 40 5.81 -3.71 2.50
N THR A 41 6.93 -3.36 1.85
CA THR A 41 7.93 -4.33 1.36
C THR A 41 8.56 -5.17 2.47
N THR A 42 8.62 -4.67 3.71
CA THR A 42 9.18 -5.39 4.86
C THR A 42 8.40 -6.65 5.24
N GLY A 43 7.15 -6.73 4.78
CA GLY A 43 6.25 -7.89 4.91
C GLY A 43 6.06 -8.64 3.60
N PHE A 44 7.01 -8.60 2.67
CA PHE A 44 6.94 -9.30 1.39
C PHE A 44 7.94 -10.47 1.33
N PHE A 45 7.51 -11.60 0.79
CA PHE A 45 8.36 -12.77 0.57
C PHE A 45 9.23 -12.58 -0.68
N TYR A 46 10.37 -11.93 -0.46
CA TYR A 46 11.51 -12.01 -1.38
C TYR A 46 12.09 -13.44 -1.43
N PRO A 47 12.70 -13.85 -2.55
CA PRO A 47 13.26 -15.19 -2.72
C PRO A 47 14.16 -15.65 -1.54
N GLU A 48 14.96 -14.73 -1.01
CA GLU A 48 15.92 -14.93 0.08
C GLU A 48 15.23 -15.31 1.40
N ILE A 49 14.01 -14.84 1.63
CA ILE A 49 13.23 -15.18 2.84
C ILE A 49 12.33 -16.39 2.55
N ALA A 50 11.73 -16.44 1.36
CA ALA A 50 10.82 -17.49 0.96
C ALA A 50 11.48 -18.88 1.02
N MET A 51 12.74 -18.99 0.59
CA MET A 51 13.46 -20.28 0.52
C MET A 51 13.60 -21.02 1.86
N TYR A 52 13.48 -20.32 2.99
CA TYR A 52 13.54 -20.90 4.33
C TYR A 52 12.18 -21.36 4.87
N MET A 53 11.09 -21.10 4.14
CA MET A 53 9.74 -21.53 4.54
C MET A 53 9.48 -22.98 4.13
N ALA A 54 8.54 -23.66 4.78
CA ALA A 54 8.23 -25.06 4.50
C ALA A 54 7.74 -25.32 3.05
N ARG A 55 7.15 -24.31 2.41
CA ARG A 55 6.57 -24.37 1.06
C ARG A 55 6.86 -23.10 0.26
N PRO A 56 8.14 -22.89 -0.15
CA PRO A 56 8.55 -21.67 -0.84
C PRO A 56 7.78 -21.46 -2.16
N ASP A 57 7.44 -22.56 -2.85
CA ASP A 57 6.67 -22.59 -4.10
C ASP A 57 5.27 -21.96 -3.99
N LYS A 58 4.72 -21.88 -2.78
CA LYS A 58 3.36 -21.38 -2.52
C LYS A 58 3.31 -19.94 -2.02
N ILE A 59 4.41 -19.44 -1.48
CA ILE A 59 4.45 -18.17 -0.75
C ILE A 59 5.42 -17.16 -1.36
N LEU A 60 6.20 -17.57 -2.36
CA LEU A 60 7.02 -16.66 -3.16
C LEU A 60 6.15 -15.52 -3.71
N HIS A 61 6.61 -14.29 -3.53
CA HIS A 61 5.89 -13.07 -3.91
C HIS A 61 4.58 -12.80 -3.17
N ALA A 62 4.34 -13.44 -2.03
CA ALA A 62 3.22 -13.13 -1.16
C ALA A 62 3.61 -12.13 -0.06
N PHE A 63 2.64 -11.34 0.38
CA PHE A 63 2.71 -10.56 1.61
C PHE A 63 2.44 -11.44 2.84
N TYR A 64 3.09 -11.14 3.96
CA TYR A 64 2.98 -11.89 5.20
C TYR A 64 2.95 -10.98 6.43
N VAL A 65 2.41 -11.52 7.53
CA VAL A 65 2.41 -10.84 8.83
C VAL A 65 3.52 -11.43 9.71
N ARG A 66 4.60 -10.67 9.92
CA ARG A 66 5.80 -11.15 10.64
C ARG A 66 5.50 -11.63 12.06
N HIS A 67 4.76 -10.84 12.83
CA HIS A 67 4.46 -11.15 14.24
C HIS A 67 3.45 -12.30 14.41
N ASP A 68 2.73 -12.67 13.36
CA ASP A 68 1.87 -13.85 13.34
C ASP A 68 2.52 -14.96 12.51
N ARG A 69 3.73 -15.37 12.91
CA ARG A 69 4.45 -16.53 12.36
C ARG A 69 4.53 -16.55 10.83
N PHE A 70 4.77 -15.39 10.21
CA PHE A 70 4.85 -15.26 8.75
C PHE A 70 3.57 -15.71 8.01
N ARG A 71 2.40 -15.60 8.65
CA ARG A 71 1.12 -15.99 8.08
C ARG A 71 0.82 -15.23 6.79
N VAL A 72 0.35 -15.98 5.79
CA VAL A 72 -0.18 -15.47 4.52
C VAL A 72 -1.69 -15.71 4.49
N ARG A 73 -2.46 -14.68 4.13
CA ARG A 73 -3.91 -14.79 3.86
C ARG A 73 -4.27 -14.12 2.55
N ILE A 74 -5.32 -14.61 1.92
CA ILE A 74 -5.83 -14.10 0.64
C ILE A 74 -6.30 -12.65 0.79
N ASP A 75 -7.05 -12.33 1.85
CA ASP A 75 -7.51 -10.96 2.10
C ASP A 75 -6.33 -9.99 2.29
N ASP A 76 -5.25 -10.43 2.95
CA ASP A 76 -4.05 -9.62 3.11
C ASP A 76 -3.34 -9.40 1.76
N GLN A 77 -3.38 -10.38 0.84
CA GLN A 77 -2.82 -10.19 -0.50
C GLN A 77 -3.62 -9.17 -1.29
N GLU A 78 -4.95 -9.30 -1.29
CA GLU A 78 -5.84 -8.41 -2.01
C GLU A 78 -5.64 -6.97 -1.55
N HIS A 79 -5.71 -6.70 -0.24
CA HIS A 79 -5.54 -5.35 0.29
C HIS A 79 -4.17 -4.73 -0.01
N ASN A 80 -3.10 -5.52 0.04
CA ASN A 80 -1.75 -5.04 -0.21
C ASN A 80 -1.53 -4.75 -1.70
N LEU A 81 -1.97 -5.66 -2.57
CA LEU A 81 -1.85 -5.52 -4.03
C LEU A 81 -2.74 -4.39 -4.57
N SER A 82 -4.01 -4.35 -4.17
CA SER A 82 -4.93 -3.27 -4.57
C SER A 82 -4.44 -1.91 -4.09
N GLY A 83 -3.80 -1.87 -2.92
CA GLY A 83 -3.09 -0.69 -2.42
C GLY A 83 -1.97 -0.19 -3.33
N TYR A 84 -1.10 -1.08 -3.83
CA TYR A 84 -0.02 -0.72 -4.75
C TYR A 84 -0.54 -0.34 -6.14
N ILE A 85 -1.53 -1.06 -6.66
CA ILE A 85 -2.19 -0.71 -7.93
C ILE A 85 -2.75 0.72 -7.85
N ALA A 86 -3.47 1.04 -6.78
CA ALA A 86 -3.97 2.40 -6.58
C ALA A 86 -2.85 3.43 -6.40
N TYR A 87 -1.73 3.05 -5.77
CA TYR A 87 -0.56 3.91 -5.64
C TYR A 87 0.05 4.24 -7.02
N VAL A 88 0.36 3.24 -7.84
CA VAL A 88 0.95 3.47 -9.17
C VAL A 88 0.01 4.27 -10.07
N LYS A 89 -1.26 3.84 -10.17
CA LYS A 89 -2.25 4.46 -11.06
C LYS A 89 -2.62 5.88 -10.64
N ASP A 90 -2.96 6.06 -9.37
CA ASP A 90 -3.62 7.30 -8.91
C ASP A 90 -2.64 8.28 -8.25
N PHE A 91 -1.50 7.81 -7.71
CA PHE A 91 -0.52 8.66 -7.03
C PHE A 91 0.70 8.98 -7.88
N GLU A 92 1.37 7.97 -8.44
CA GLU A 92 2.56 8.17 -9.28
C GLU A 92 2.19 8.58 -10.71
N GLY A 93 1.01 8.16 -11.19
CA GLY A 93 0.57 8.39 -12.56
C GLY A 93 1.23 7.46 -13.58
N GLY A 94 1.68 6.28 -13.12
CA GLY A 94 2.24 5.24 -13.99
C GLY A 94 1.16 4.42 -14.71
N GLU A 95 1.53 3.79 -15.83
CA GLU A 95 0.72 2.75 -16.46
C GLU A 95 0.84 1.42 -15.69
N ILE A 96 -0.24 0.64 -15.66
CA ILE A 96 -0.33 -0.67 -14.99
C ILE A 96 -0.53 -1.77 -16.02
#